data_AF-A0A9E3K5G2-F1
#
_entry.id   AF-A0A9E3K5G2-F1
#
_cell.length_a   1.000
_cell.length_b   1.000
_cell.length_c   1.000
_cell.angle_alpha   90.00
_cell.angle_beta   90.00
_cell.angle_gamma   90.00
#
_symmetry.space_group_name_H-M   'P 1'
#
loop_
_entity.id
_entity.type
_entity.pdbx_description
1 polymer ?
#
loop_
_entity_poly.entity_id
_entity_poly.type
_entity_poly.pdbx_seq_one_letter_code
_entity_poly.pdbx_strand_id
1 'polypeptide(L)'
;LRIELCDKINALGIGAQGLGGLTTVLDVKINMYPTHAASKPVAMIPNCAATRHAHFVLDGSGPAYIEPPALSTWPDVQWRPDTEKSTSVNLDTLTKEEVAAWKPGQTLLLNGKMLTGRDAAHKRIQDMLAKGEPLPVDFTNRVIYYVGPVDPVRDEVVGPAGPTTATRMDKFTEMMLAKTGLIAMIGKAERGPVAIEAIQKHKSAYLMAVGGAAYLVSKAIKAAKVVGFADLGMEAIYEFDVVDMPVTVAVDSGGTSAHVTGPKEWQAKIGKIPVAVA
;
A
#
# COMPACT_ATOMS: atom_id res chain seq x y z
N LEU A 1 22.38 15.00 -16.50
CA LEU A 1 22.09 14.58 -15.12
C LEU A 1 20.61 14.40 -14.80
N ARG A 2 19.73 15.43 -14.81
CA ARG A 2 18.30 15.25 -14.46
C ARG A 2 17.59 14.20 -15.32
N ILE A 3 17.61 14.40 -16.63
CA ILE A 3 16.98 13.50 -17.63
C ILE A 3 17.63 12.12 -17.56
N GLU A 4 18.96 12.07 -17.58
CA GLU A 4 19.74 10.84 -17.42
C GLU A 4 19.36 10.03 -16.17
N LEU A 5 19.15 10.67 -15.01
CA LEU A 5 18.68 9.98 -13.81
C LEU A 5 17.25 9.49 -13.97
N CYS A 6 16.36 10.29 -14.55
CA CYS A 6 14.98 9.88 -14.85
C CYS A 6 14.96 8.60 -15.71
N ASP A 7 15.75 8.58 -16.79
CA ASP A 7 15.85 7.44 -17.70
C ASP A 7 16.45 6.22 -17.01
N LYS A 8 17.56 6.41 -16.27
CA LYS A 8 18.20 5.32 -15.51
C LYS A 8 17.28 4.72 -14.46
N ILE A 9 16.51 5.53 -13.74
CA ILE A 9 15.57 5.07 -12.71
C ILE A 9 14.41 4.28 -13.35
N ASN A 10 13.88 4.76 -14.48
CA ASN A 10 12.82 4.06 -15.20
C ASN A 10 13.33 2.76 -15.85
N ALA A 11 14.59 2.73 -16.31
CA ALA A 11 15.25 1.52 -16.81
C ALA A 11 15.45 0.43 -15.73
N LEU A 12 15.34 0.76 -14.44
CA LEU A 12 15.30 -0.25 -13.37
C LEU A 12 14.05 -1.14 -13.43
N GLY A 13 13.06 -0.80 -14.25
CA GLY A 13 11.86 -1.62 -14.44
C GLY A 13 10.98 -1.76 -13.21
N ILE A 14 11.24 -1.00 -12.13
CA ILE A 14 10.50 -1.09 -10.85
C ILE A 14 9.02 -0.77 -11.05
N GLY A 15 8.72 0.25 -11.87
CA GLY A 15 7.36 0.63 -12.23
C GLY A 15 6.55 1.24 -11.10
N ALA A 16 5.30 1.57 -11.41
CA ALA A 16 4.37 2.12 -10.43
C ALA A 16 4.10 1.09 -9.31
N GLN A 17 4.15 1.55 -8.07
CA GLN A 17 3.99 0.73 -6.85
C GLN A 17 5.05 -0.37 -6.64
N GLY A 18 6.04 -0.51 -7.52
CA GLY A 18 7.09 -1.53 -7.40
C GLY A 18 6.70 -2.91 -7.95
N LEU A 19 5.61 -3.01 -8.71
CA LEU A 19 5.15 -4.28 -9.30
C LEU A 19 5.75 -4.60 -10.68
N GLY A 20 6.69 -3.78 -11.15
CA GLY A 20 7.20 -3.85 -12.51
C GLY A 20 6.51 -2.86 -13.46
N GLY A 21 7.27 -2.17 -14.30
CA GLY A 21 6.69 -1.24 -15.28
C GLY A 21 7.71 -0.32 -15.94
N LEU A 22 7.22 0.47 -16.92
CA LEU A 22 8.04 1.46 -17.65
C LEU A 22 8.34 2.72 -16.84
N THR A 23 7.47 3.05 -15.87
CA THR A 23 7.51 4.35 -15.18
C THR A 23 7.55 4.15 -13.68
N THR A 24 8.75 4.28 -13.13
CA THR A 24 9.02 4.33 -11.69
C THR A 24 8.91 5.76 -11.17
N VAL A 25 9.45 6.71 -11.93
CA VAL A 25 9.41 8.15 -11.64
C VAL A 25 8.86 8.92 -12.82
N LEU A 26 8.01 9.91 -12.52
CA LEU A 26 7.49 10.85 -13.52
C LEU A 26 8.52 11.93 -13.85
N ASP A 27 9.32 12.32 -12.86
CA ASP A 27 10.30 13.38 -13.02
C ASP A 27 11.36 13.33 -11.92
N VAL A 28 12.52 13.93 -12.19
CA VAL A 28 13.60 14.17 -11.22
C VAL A 28 13.84 15.68 -11.12
N LYS A 29 13.99 16.23 -9.93
CA LYS A 29 14.41 17.63 -9.71
C LYS A 29 15.76 17.63 -9.02
N ILE A 30 16.68 18.47 -9.51
CA ILE A 30 18.02 18.60 -8.94
C ILE A 30 18.20 20.05 -8.55
N ASN A 31 18.56 20.27 -7.29
CA ASN A 31 18.94 21.58 -6.78
C ASN A 31 20.35 21.48 -6.22
N MET A 32 21.25 22.35 -6.67
CA MET A 32 22.68 22.32 -6.32
C MET A 32 23.04 23.57 -5.53
N TYR A 33 23.84 23.37 -4.48
CA TYR A 33 24.31 24.46 -3.62
C TYR A 33 25.82 24.35 -3.40
N PRO A 34 26.52 25.48 -3.24
CA PRO A 34 27.91 25.45 -2.82
C PRO A 34 28.02 24.86 -1.41
N THR A 35 29.13 24.17 -1.16
CA THR A 35 29.40 23.52 0.13
C THR A 35 30.83 23.83 0.57
N HIS A 36 31.10 23.74 1.86
CA HIS A 36 32.47 23.79 2.37
C HIS A 36 33.32 22.72 1.67
N ALA A 37 34.58 23.00 1.33
CA ALA A 37 35.41 22.11 0.52
C ALA A 37 35.58 20.69 1.12
N ALA A 38 35.49 20.56 2.45
CA ALA A 38 35.53 19.29 3.17
C ALA A 38 34.15 18.60 3.33
N SER A 39 33.10 19.07 2.64
CA SER A 39 31.74 18.60 2.83
C SER A 39 30.99 18.45 1.52
N LYS A 40 30.23 17.36 1.37
CA LYS A 40 29.38 17.09 0.21
C LYS A 40 28.04 16.48 0.66
N PRO A 41 27.17 17.26 1.34
CA PRO A 41 25.83 16.81 1.68
C PRO A 41 25.04 16.48 0.40
N VAL A 42 24.33 15.35 0.44
CA VAL A 42 23.41 14.92 -0.62
C VAL A 42 22.11 14.50 0.06
N ALA A 43 20.98 15.03 -0.42
CA ALA A 43 19.65 14.68 0.05
C ALA A 43 18.79 14.18 -1.11
N MET A 44 18.02 13.12 -0.85
CA MET A 44 17.01 12.59 -1.77
C MET A 44 15.66 12.68 -1.10
N ILE A 45 14.70 13.33 -1.75
CA ILE A 45 13.36 13.56 -1.21
C ILE A 45 12.34 13.09 -2.25
N PRO A 46 11.62 11.97 -2.00
CA PRO A 46 10.57 11.52 -2.91
C PRO A 46 9.30 12.37 -2.73
N ASN A 47 8.64 12.68 -3.84
CA ASN A 47 7.27 13.23 -3.85
C ASN A 47 6.32 12.12 -4.31
N CYS A 48 5.27 11.84 -3.53
CA CYS A 48 4.38 10.72 -3.78
C CYS A 48 3.16 11.12 -4.62
N ALA A 49 2.27 10.16 -4.90
CA ALA A 49 1.04 10.39 -5.65
C ALA A 49 0.12 11.46 -5.00
N ALA A 50 0.23 11.68 -3.70
CA ALA A 50 -0.44 12.77 -2.99
C ALA A 50 0.39 14.08 -3.06
N THR A 51 0.78 14.48 -4.28
CA THR A 51 1.52 15.72 -4.52
C THR A 51 0.62 16.93 -4.33
N ARG A 52 0.74 17.60 -3.19
CA ARG A 52 -0.17 18.65 -2.76
C ARG A 52 0.63 19.88 -2.36
N HIS A 53 0.63 20.89 -3.21
CA HIS A 53 1.23 22.20 -2.97
C HIS A 53 0.33 23.26 -3.59
N ALA A 54 0.23 24.41 -2.94
CA ALA A 54 -0.55 25.55 -3.40
C ALA A 54 0.28 26.81 -3.19
N HIS A 55 0.49 27.57 -4.26
CA HIS A 55 1.19 28.85 -4.21
C HIS A 55 0.18 29.93 -4.62
N PHE A 56 0.15 31.04 -3.88
CA PHE A 56 -0.66 32.20 -4.21
C PHE A 56 0.08 33.47 -3.82
N VAL A 57 -0.33 34.59 -4.41
CA VAL A 57 0.22 35.91 -4.12
C VAL A 57 -0.89 36.76 -3.53
N LEU A 58 -0.57 37.53 -2.50
CA LEU A 58 -1.46 38.54 -1.94
C LEU A 58 -0.99 39.92 -2.43
N ASP A 59 -1.81 40.57 -3.24
CA ASP A 59 -1.53 41.88 -3.85
C ASP A 59 -2.46 43.00 -3.34
N GLY A 60 -3.31 42.68 -2.36
CA GLY A 60 -4.29 43.60 -1.79
C GLY A 60 -5.63 43.68 -2.54
N SER A 61 -5.82 42.92 -3.63
CA SER A 61 -7.07 42.89 -4.40
C SER A 61 -8.20 42.07 -3.76
N GLY A 62 -7.88 41.25 -2.75
CA GLY A 62 -8.86 40.40 -2.05
C GLY A 62 -8.32 39.00 -1.76
N PRO A 63 -9.22 38.05 -1.41
CA PRO A 63 -8.83 36.65 -1.20
C PRO A 63 -8.38 35.99 -2.50
N ALA A 64 -7.34 35.16 -2.42
CA ALA A 64 -6.91 34.32 -3.55
C ALA A 64 -7.82 33.08 -3.66
N TYR A 65 -8.37 32.86 -4.84
CA TYR A 65 -9.14 31.65 -5.17
C TYR A 65 -8.31 30.73 -6.05
N ILE A 66 -8.24 29.44 -5.70
CA ILE A 66 -7.56 28.41 -6.49
C ILE A 66 -8.63 27.60 -7.20
N GLU A 67 -8.76 27.79 -8.51
CA GLU A 67 -9.70 27.03 -9.32
C GLU A 67 -9.22 25.58 -9.51
N PRO A 68 -10.05 24.57 -9.21
CA PRO A 68 -9.73 23.19 -9.53
C PRO A 68 -9.56 23.00 -11.05
N PRO A 69 -8.63 22.15 -11.50
CA PRO A 69 -8.46 21.87 -12.93
C PRO A 69 -9.73 21.23 -13.49
N ALA A 70 -10.12 21.62 -14.72
CA ALA A 70 -11.28 21.06 -15.39
C ALA A 70 -11.11 19.55 -15.64
N LEU A 71 -12.16 18.75 -15.46
CA LEU A 71 -12.09 17.30 -15.68
C LEU A 71 -11.67 16.94 -17.12
N SER A 72 -11.95 17.82 -18.09
CA SER A 72 -11.54 17.66 -19.49
C SER A 72 -10.03 17.74 -19.73
N THR A 73 -9.22 18.19 -18.75
CA THR A 73 -7.76 18.19 -18.87
C THR A 73 -7.16 16.81 -18.58
N TRP A 74 -7.92 15.92 -17.97
CA TRP A 74 -7.48 14.54 -17.74
C TRP A 74 -7.55 13.76 -19.05
N PRO A 75 -6.57 12.88 -19.32
CA PRO A 75 -6.59 12.06 -20.53
C PRO A 75 -7.85 11.19 -20.56
N ASP A 76 -8.40 10.98 -21.75
CA ASP A 76 -9.49 10.03 -21.95
C ASP A 76 -8.95 8.59 -21.80
N VAL A 77 -9.04 8.06 -20.58
CA VAL A 77 -8.58 6.73 -20.24
C VAL A 77 -9.73 5.74 -20.46
N GLN A 78 -9.74 5.09 -21.63
CA GLN A 78 -10.70 4.03 -21.97
C GLN A 78 -10.37 2.66 -21.31
N TRP A 79 -9.45 2.65 -20.33
CA TRP A 79 -9.10 1.44 -19.60
C TRP A 79 -10.27 0.97 -18.74
N ARG A 80 -10.60 -0.32 -18.82
CA ARG A 80 -11.61 -0.95 -17.98
C ARG A 80 -10.96 -2.05 -17.14
N PRO A 81 -11.33 -2.17 -15.85
CA PRO A 81 -10.88 -3.28 -15.04
C PRO A 81 -11.41 -4.59 -15.64
N ASP A 82 -10.54 -5.59 -15.76
CA ASP A 82 -10.92 -6.94 -16.15
C ASP A 82 -11.40 -7.68 -14.89
N THR A 83 -12.68 -7.49 -14.57
CA THR A 83 -13.32 -8.10 -13.39
C THR A 83 -13.50 -9.60 -13.56
N GLU A 84 -13.54 -10.11 -14.80
CA GLU A 84 -13.63 -11.55 -15.07
C GLU A 84 -12.34 -12.30 -14.72
N LYS A 85 -11.17 -11.65 -14.88
CA LYS A 85 -9.90 -12.21 -14.41
C LYS A 85 -9.67 -12.13 -12.91
N SER A 86 -10.36 -11.22 -12.23
CA SER A 86 -10.16 -11.02 -10.79
C SER A 86 -10.93 -12.05 -9.99
N THR A 87 -10.27 -12.67 -9.02
CA THR A 87 -10.91 -13.70 -8.18
C THR A 87 -11.71 -13.03 -7.06
N SER A 88 -13.01 -13.28 -6.98
CA SER A 88 -13.82 -12.87 -5.84
C SER A 88 -13.50 -13.75 -4.63
N VAL A 89 -13.23 -13.13 -3.48
CA VAL A 89 -12.85 -13.80 -2.23
C VAL A 89 -13.80 -13.39 -1.12
N ASN A 90 -14.41 -14.38 -0.45
CA ASN A 90 -15.24 -14.15 0.73
C ASN A 90 -14.40 -14.29 2.00
N LEU A 91 -14.14 -13.17 2.67
CA LEU A 91 -13.36 -13.06 3.90
C LEU A 91 -14.03 -13.75 5.09
N ASP A 92 -15.36 -13.84 5.11
CA ASP A 92 -16.10 -14.42 6.25
C ASP A 92 -16.01 -15.95 6.29
N THR A 93 -15.63 -16.58 5.16
CA THR A 93 -15.46 -18.03 5.04
C THR A 93 -14.05 -18.42 4.58
N LEU A 94 -13.10 -17.48 4.59
CA LEU A 94 -11.76 -17.66 4.02
C LEU A 94 -10.98 -18.73 4.79
N THR A 95 -10.38 -19.66 4.06
CA THR A 95 -9.58 -20.75 4.62
C THR A 95 -8.09 -20.55 4.37
N LYS A 96 -7.25 -21.23 5.15
CA LYS A 96 -5.79 -21.20 4.96
C LYS A 96 -5.40 -21.83 3.63
N GLU A 97 -6.13 -22.85 3.21
CA GLU A 97 -5.91 -23.57 1.96
C GLU A 97 -6.17 -22.67 0.75
N GLU A 98 -7.22 -21.85 0.80
CA GLU A 98 -7.50 -20.86 -0.25
C GLU A 98 -6.41 -19.81 -0.34
N VAL A 99 -6.00 -19.24 0.81
CA VAL A 99 -4.87 -18.28 0.88
C VAL A 99 -3.59 -18.91 0.32
N ALA A 100 -3.33 -20.17 0.66
CA ALA A 100 -2.12 -20.87 0.22
C ALA A 100 -2.09 -21.13 -1.29
N ALA A 101 -3.24 -21.16 -1.96
CA ALA A 101 -3.37 -21.38 -3.39
C ALA A 101 -3.08 -20.12 -4.23
N TRP A 102 -3.20 -18.93 -3.64
CA TRP A 102 -2.97 -17.66 -4.33
C TRP A 102 -1.56 -17.54 -4.92
N LYS A 103 -1.45 -16.82 -6.04
CA LYS A 103 -0.19 -16.63 -6.77
C LYS A 103 0.20 -15.15 -6.88
N PRO A 104 1.50 -14.81 -6.87
CA PRO A 104 1.94 -13.43 -7.00
C PRO A 104 1.42 -12.81 -8.29
N GLY A 105 0.92 -11.57 -8.21
CA GLY A 105 0.32 -10.85 -9.32
C GLY A 105 -1.16 -11.15 -9.56
N GLN A 106 -1.74 -12.17 -8.91
CA GLN A 106 -3.18 -12.42 -8.98
C GLN A 106 -3.96 -11.23 -8.39
N THR A 107 -5.01 -10.79 -9.08
CA THR A 107 -5.92 -9.75 -8.61
C THR A 107 -7.12 -10.37 -7.91
N LEU A 108 -7.47 -9.83 -6.74
CA LEU A 108 -8.56 -10.30 -5.91
C LEU A 108 -9.56 -9.16 -5.66
N LEU A 109 -10.83 -9.54 -5.49
CA LEU A 109 -11.91 -8.67 -5.02
C LEU A 109 -12.39 -9.20 -3.67
N LEU A 110 -12.01 -8.52 -2.59
CA LEU A 110 -12.33 -8.95 -1.23
C LEU A 110 -13.74 -8.49 -0.84
N ASN A 111 -14.51 -9.42 -0.28
CA ASN A 111 -15.86 -9.22 0.23
C ASN A 111 -15.97 -9.77 1.66
N GLY A 112 -16.61 -9.05 2.58
CA GLY A 112 -16.81 -9.47 3.98
C GLY A 112 -15.89 -8.75 4.97
N LYS A 113 -15.68 -9.33 6.16
CA LYS A 113 -15.10 -8.61 7.31
C LYS A 113 -13.59 -8.74 7.45
N MET A 114 -12.88 -7.62 7.47
CA MET A 114 -11.45 -7.55 7.79
C MET A 114 -11.18 -6.68 9.01
N LEU A 115 -10.07 -6.95 9.70
CA LEU A 115 -9.59 -6.13 10.80
C LEU A 115 -8.62 -5.07 10.29
N THR A 116 -8.46 -3.97 11.01
CA THR A 116 -7.41 -2.99 10.77
C THR A 116 -6.38 -2.99 11.88
N GLY A 117 -5.20 -2.47 11.58
CA GLY A 117 -4.22 -2.18 12.62
C GLY A 117 -2.88 -1.83 12.00
N ARG A 118 -2.20 -0.84 12.57
CA ARG A 118 -0.85 -0.45 12.14
C ARG A 118 0.11 -0.39 13.33
N ASP A 119 1.10 0.48 13.28
CA ASP A 119 2.27 0.52 14.16
C ASP A 119 1.92 0.40 15.66
N ALA A 120 1.06 1.26 16.20
CA ALA A 120 0.72 1.28 17.63
C ALA A 120 -0.11 0.06 18.06
N ALA A 121 -1.09 -0.35 17.25
CA ALA A 121 -1.89 -1.55 17.51
C ALA A 121 -1.00 -2.81 17.56
N HIS A 122 -0.10 -2.98 16.60
CA HIS A 122 0.83 -4.13 16.58
C HIS A 122 1.78 -4.12 17.79
N LYS A 123 2.27 -2.93 18.18
CA LYS A 123 3.11 -2.80 19.36
C LYS A 123 2.34 -3.20 20.63
N ARG A 124 1.09 -2.74 20.77
CA ARG A 124 0.26 -3.09 21.92
C ARG A 124 -0.09 -4.59 21.95
N ILE A 125 -0.41 -5.19 20.80
CA ILE A 125 -0.63 -6.65 20.68
C ILE A 125 0.62 -7.42 21.14
N GLN A 126 1.82 -6.99 20.71
CA GLN A 126 3.07 -7.60 21.15
C GLN A 126 3.22 -7.55 22.67
N ASP A 127 2.97 -6.38 23.28
CA ASP A 127 3.14 -6.18 24.72
C ASP A 127 2.12 -7.01 25.53
N MET A 128 0.88 -7.10 25.07
CA MET A 128 -0.16 -7.94 25.69
C MET A 128 0.21 -9.43 25.61
N LEU A 129 0.62 -9.92 24.45
CA LEU A 129 1.03 -11.31 24.26
C LEU A 129 2.29 -11.66 25.07
N ALA A 130 3.21 -10.71 25.27
CA ALA A 130 4.38 -10.90 26.13
C ALA A 130 3.98 -11.05 27.62
N LYS A 131 2.87 -10.45 28.03
CA LYS A 131 2.30 -10.58 29.39
C LYS A 131 1.31 -11.73 29.55
N GLY A 132 0.97 -12.44 28.46
CA GLY A 132 -0.07 -13.47 28.48
C GLY A 132 -1.50 -12.92 28.61
N GLU A 133 -1.71 -11.64 28.29
CA GLU A 133 -3.03 -11.01 28.33
C GLU A 133 -3.87 -11.40 27.11
N PRO A 134 -5.20 -11.57 27.25
CA PRO A 134 -6.08 -11.84 26.13
C PRO A 134 -6.20 -10.63 25.19
N LEU A 135 -6.22 -10.88 23.89
CA LEU A 135 -6.41 -9.83 22.89
C LEU A 135 -7.88 -9.36 22.84
N PRO A 136 -8.15 -8.08 22.50
CA PRO A 136 -9.51 -7.55 22.45
C PRO A 136 -10.34 -8.11 21.28
N VAL A 137 -9.70 -8.75 20.32
CA VAL A 137 -10.31 -9.36 19.13
C VAL A 137 -9.63 -10.68 18.78
N ASP A 138 -10.37 -11.58 18.15
CA ASP A 138 -9.84 -12.82 17.57
C ASP A 138 -9.37 -12.58 16.12
N PHE A 139 -8.14 -13.02 15.83
CA PHE A 139 -7.52 -12.92 14.50
C PHE A 139 -7.57 -14.24 13.73
N THR A 140 -8.12 -15.31 14.31
CA THR A 140 -8.22 -16.63 13.68
C THR A 140 -8.93 -16.54 12.34
N ASN A 141 -8.23 -16.94 11.28
CA ASN A 141 -8.72 -16.87 9.89
C ASN A 141 -9.14 -15.46 9.43
N ARG A 142 -8.63 -14.41 10.08
CA ARG A 142 -8.88 -13.03 9.68
C ARG A 142 -7.78 -12.49 8.77
N VAL A 143 -8.14 -11.45 8.04
CA VAL A 143 -7.23 -10.60 7.27
C VAL A 143 -7.08 -9.26 7.98
N ILE A 144 -5.85 -8.76 8.09
CA ILE A 144 -5.58 -7.45 8.68
C ILE A 144 -5.15 -6.43 7.62
N TYR A 145 -5.77 -5.27 7.61
CA TYR A 145 -5.45 -4.14 6.75
C TYR A 145 -4.65 -3.08 7.50
N TYR A 146 -3.45 -2.78 7.01
CA TYR A 146 -2.61 -1.73 7.54
C TYR A 146 -3.10 -0.38 7.05
N VAL A 147 -3.97 0.25 7.82
CA VAL A 147 -4.61 1.53 7.49
C VAL A 147 -4.73 2.38 8.75
N GLY A 148 -4.64 3.69 8.56
CA GLY A 148 -5.15 4.66 9.52
C GLY A 148 -6.28 5.42 8.83
N PRO A 149 -7.55 5.03 9.02
CA PRO A 149 -8.66 5.70 8.36
C PRO A 149 -8.77 7.15 8.84
N VAL A 150 -9.17 8.03 7.93
CA VAL A 150 -9.57 9.41 8.28
C VAL A 150 -10.98 9.37 8.88
N ASP A 151 -11.25 10.26 9.84
CA ASP A 151 -12.57 10.40 10.43
C ASP A 151 -13.63 10.66 9.34
N PRO A 152 -14.78 9.98 9.39
CA PRO A 152 -15.86 10.21 8.44
C PRO A 152 -16.41 11.63 8.59
N VAL A 153 -16.80 12.23 7.47
CA VAL A 153 -17.57 13.48 7.47
C VAL A 153 -18.98 13.23 6.99
N ARG A 154 -19.96 13.86 7.66
CA ARG A 154 -21.39 13.73 7.32
C ARG A 154 -21.82 12.25 7.37
N ASP A 155 -22.32 11.72 6.26
CA ASP A 155 -22.88 10.37 6.15
C ASP A 155 -21.86 9.34 5.63
N GLU A 156 -20.57 9.68 5.60
CA GLU A 156 -19.53 8.72 5.26
C GLU A 156 -19.45 7.61 6.31
N VAL A 157 -19.35 6.36 5.85
CA VAL A 157 -19.05 5.22 6.72
C VAL A 157 -17.67 5.38 7.36
N VAL A 158 -16.71 5.84 6.55
CA VAL A 158 -15.32 6.10 6.90
C VAL A 158 -14.76 7.11 5.90
N GLY A 159 -13.86 7.99 6.34
CA GLY A 159 -13.13 8.87 5.45
C GLY A 159 -12.13 8.10 4.56
N PRO A 160 -11.24 8.80 3.83
CA PRO A 160 -10.19 8.16 3.05
C PRO A 160 -9.40 7.11 3.86
N ALA A 161 -9.29 5.88 3.33
CA ALA A 161 -8.78 4.72 4.05
C ALA A 161 -7.73 3.95 3.21
N GLY A 162 -6.66 4.65 2.83
CA GLY A 162 -5.60 4.10 1.99
C GLY A 162 -4.56 3.26 2.77
N PRO A 163 -3.84 2.36 2.08
CA PRO A 163 -2.88 1.47 2.73
C PRO A 163 -1.68 2.23 3.29
N THR A 164 -1.11 1.64 4.32
CA THR A 164 0.14 2.06 4.97
C THR A 164 1.30 1.17 4.55
N THR A 165 2.54 1.70 4.60
CA THR A 165 3.77 0.97 4.25
C THR A 165 3.93 -0.29 5.10
N ALA A 166 3.87 -1.46 4.46
CA ALA A 166 3.81 -2.74 5.14
C ALA A 166 5.13 -3.13 5.83
N THR A 167 6.28 -2.70 5.30
CA THR A 167 7.61 -3.01 5.85
C THR A 167 7.77 -2.59 7.32
N ARG A 168 7.02 -1.58 7.78
CA ARG A 168 7.05 -1.14 9.19
C ARG A 168 6.48 -2.19 10.16
N MET A 169 5.66 -3.10 9.66
CA MET A 169 5.05 -4.20 10.41
C MET A 169 5.86 -5.51 10.31
N ASP A 170 6.97 -5.55 9.56
CA ASP A 170 7.76 -6.77 9.34
C ASP A 170 8.24 -7.38 10.65
N LYS A 171 8.72 -6.56 11.59
CA LYS A 171 9.18 -7.01 12.91
C LYS A 171 8.10 -7.67 13.77
N PHE A 172 6.82 -7.47 13.44
CA PHE A 172 5.69 -8.07 14.15
C PHE A 172 5.11 -9.29 13.41
N THR A 173 5.52 -9.54 12.17
CA THR A 173 4.82 -10.47 11.28
C THR A 173 4.88 -11.91 11.77
N GLU A 174 6.07 -12.39 12.16
CA GLU A 174 6.21 -13.74 12.75
C GLU A 174 5.32 -13.91 13.99
N MET A 175 5.30 -12.90 14.87
CA MET A 175 4.48 -12.93 16.08
C MET A 175 2.99 -13.01 15.74
N MET A 176 2.51 -12.16 14.82
CA MET A 176 1.11 -12.13 14.43
C MET A 176 0.68 -13.47 13.83
N LEU A 177 1.44 -13.99 12.87
CA LEU A 177 1.10 -15.24 12.19
C LEU A 177 1.18 -16.45 13.13
N ALA A 178 2.23 -16.54 13.95
CA ALA A 178 2.44 -17.68 14.83
C ALA A 178 1.49 -17.75 16.03
N LYS A 179 1.04 -16.59 16.55
CA LYS A 179 0.32 -16.53 17.84
C LYS A 179 -1.15 -16.15 17.75
N THR A 180 -1.60 -15.57 16.64
CA THR A 180 -2.95 -14.98 16.58
C THR A 180 -3.89 -15.71 15.62
N GLY A 181 -3.38 -16.60 14.77
CA GLY A 181 -4.18 -17.29 13.75
C GLY A 181 -4.52 -16.45 12.53
N LEU A 182 -3.95 -15.23 12.41
CA LEU A 182 -4.02 -14.37 11.24
C LEU A 182 -3.54 -15.10 9.97
N ILE A 183 -4.26 -14.97 8.86
CA ILE A 183 -3.98 -15.72 7.62
C ILE A 183 -3.54 -14.86 6.43
N ALA A 184 -3.81 -13.55 6.45
CA ALA A 184 -3.29 -12.64 5.44
C ALA A 184 -3.20 -11.20 5.94
N MET A 185 -2.40 -10.40 5.24
CA MET A 185 -2.15 -8.99 5.55
C MET A 185 -2.31 -8.13 4.29
N ILE A 186 -2.87 -6.94 4.42
CA ILE A 186 -3.03 -5.96 3.34
C ILE A 186 -2.25 -4.69 3.68
N GLY A 187 -1.47 -4.16 2.74
CA GLY A 187 -0.75 -2.90 2.90
C GLY A 187 -0.32 -2.30 1.57
N LYS A 188 0.74 -1.49 1.59
CA LYS A 188 1.44 -1.03 0.38
C LYS A 188 2.95 -1.22 0.48
N ALA A 189 3.61 -1.18 -0.67
CA ALA A 189 5.05 -1.43 -0.85
C ALA A 189 5.47 -2.88 -0.55
N GLU A 190 6.75 -3.15 -0.76
CA GLU A 190 7.37 -4.45 -0.57
C GLU A 190 7.44 -4.88 0.90
N ARG A 191 7.56 -6.19 1.10
CA ARG A 191 7.91 -6.79 2.39
C ARG A 191 9.40 -7.12 2.40
N GLY A 192 10.06 -6.94 3.55
CA GLY A 192 11.43 -7.36 3.74
C GLY A 192 11.57 -8.88 3.91
N PRO A 193 12.80 -9.41 3.85
CA PRO A 193 13.08 -10.85 3.94
C PRO A 193 12.46 -11.53 5.17
N VAL A 194 12.56 -10.88 6.34
CA VAL A 194 12.01 -11.41 7.61
C VAL A 194 10.50 -11.67 7.52
N ALA A 195 9.75 -10.77 6.88
CA ALA A 195 8.32 -10.95 6.71
C ALA A 195 7.99 -11.99 5.64
N ILE A 196 8.77 -12.04 4.55
CA ILE A 196 8.60 -13.05 3.50
C ILE A 196 8.82 -14.47 4.06
N GLU A 197 9.86 -14.66 4.86
CA GLU A 197 10.16 -15.93 5.53
C GLU A 197 9.01 -16.34 6.48
N ALA A 198 8.48 -15.41 7.27
CA ALA A 198 7.33 -15.67 8.13
C ALA A 198 6.07 -16.04 7.32
N ILE A 199 5.78 -15.31 6.23
CA ILE A 199 4.67 -15.61 5.33
C ILE A 199 4.80 -17.04 4.77
N GLN A 200 5.99 -17.41 4.30
CA GLN A 200 6.26 -18.74 3.76
C GLN A 200 6.12 -19.85 4.82
N LYS A 201 6.65 -19.61 6.03
CA LYS A 201 6.60 -20.54 7.16
C LYS A 201 5.17 -20.85 7.58
N HIS A 202 4.31 -19.84 7.65
CA HIS A 202 2.93 -19.97 8.13
C HIS A 202 1.90 -20.14 7.02
N LYS A 203 2.35 -20.25 5.75
CA LYS A 203 1.48 -20.37 4.57
C LYS A 203 0.43 -19.26 4.44
N SER A 204 0.81 -18.06 4.88
CA SER A 204 0.01 -16.83 4.79
C SER A 204 0.18 -16.19 3.40
N ALA A 205 -0.49 -15.07 3.15
CA ALA A 205 -0.18 -14.18 2.03
C ALA A 205 -0.04 -12.71 2.47
N TYR A 206 0.64 -11.92 1.64
CA TYR A 206 0.58 -10.46 1.69
C TYR A 206 -0.03 -9.90 0.42
N LEU A 207 -1.03 -9.06 0.61
CA LEU A 207 -1.83 -8.41 -0.42
C LEU A 207 -1.47 -6.92 -0.44
N MET A 208 -1.38 -6.36 -1.64
CA MET A 208 -1.12 -4.95 -1.86
C MET A 208 -2.40 -4.27 -2.32
N ALA A 209 -2.82 -3.25 -1.57
CA ALA A 209 -3.84 -2.30 -2.02
C ALA A 209 -3.16 -1.11 -2.72
N VAL A 210 -3.91 -0.42 -3.59
CA VAL A 210 -3.37 0.69 -4.39
C VAL A 210 -2.99 1.88 -3.50
N GLY A 211 -1.70 2.17 -3.42
CA GLY A 211 -1.19 3.34 -2.70
C GLY A 211 -1.60 4.66 -3.38
N GLY A 212 -2.09 5.63 -2.60
CA GLY A 212 -2.47 6.96 -3.10
C GLY A 212 -3.95 7.10 -3.52
N ALA A 213 -4.68 6.00 -3.68
CA ALA A 213 -6.09 5.99 -4.05
C ALA A 213 -7.05 5.89 -2.85
N ALA A 214 -6.71 6.50 -1.71
CA ALA A 214 -7.37 6.29 -0.42
C ALA A 214 -8.89 6.52 -0.42
N TYR A 215 -9.36 7.53 -1.17
CA TYR A 215 -10.79 7.84 -1.29
C TYR A 215 -11.53 6.82 -2.15
N LEU A 216 -10.90 6.26 -3.19
CA LEU A 216 -11.50 5.21 -4.01
C LEU A 216 -11.58 3.89 -3.23
N VAL A 217 -10.52 3.55 -2.50
CA VAL A 217 -10.50 2.36 -1.64
C VAL A 217 -11.56 2.44 -0.55
N SER A 218 -11.80 3.62 0.04
CA SER A 218 -12.84 3.75 1.06
C SER A 218 -14.25 3.53 0.52
N LYS A 219 -14.51 3.65 -0.79
CA LYS A 219 -15.81 3.30 -1.38
C LYS A 219 -16.14 1.81 -1.34
N ALA A 220 -15.14 0.95 -1.19
CA ALA A 220 -15.35 -0.47 -0.96
C ALA A 220 -15.82 -0.75 0.48
N ILE A 221 -15.57 0.15 1.44
CA ILE A 221 -15.91 -0.04 2.86
C ILE A 221 -17.37 0.38 3.08
N LYS A 222 -18.20 -0.57 3.51
CA LYS A 222 -19.65 -0.39 3.72
C LYS A 222 -20.04 -0.28 5.19
N ALA A 223 -19.21 -0.79 6.10
CA ALA A 223 -19.32 -0.53 7.53
C ALA A 223 -17.94 -0.44 8.17
N ALA A 224 -17.82 0.35 9.25
CA ALA A 224 -16.61 0.47 10.05
C ALA A 224 -16.97 0.54 11.53
N LYS A 225 -16.37 -0.32 12.36
CA LYS A 225 -16.61 -0.35 13.81
C LYS A 225 -15.30 -0.48 14.57
N VAL A 226 -15.07 0.37 15.57
CA VAL A 226 -13.95 0.16 16.50
C VAL A 226 -14.22 -1.07 17.36
N VAL A 227 -13.29 -2.02 17.35
CA VAL A 227 -13.38 -3.30 18.08
C VAL A 227 -12.23 -3.50 19.07
N GLY A 228 -11.19 -2.66 19.02
CA GLY A 228 -10.12 -2.69 20.01
C GLY A 228 -9.29 -1.41 20.01
N PHE A 229 -8.73 -1.08 21.17
CA PHE A 229 -7.79 0.04 21.34
C PHE A 229 -8.31 1.41 20.86
N ALA A 230 -9.55 1.76 21.20
CA ALA A 230 -10.19 3.01 20.80
C ALA A 230 -9.36 4.26 21.16
N ASP A 231 -8.58 4.20 22.23
CA ASP A 231 -7.67 5.25 22.68
C ASP A 231 -6.51 5.55 21.69
N LEU A 232 -6.26 4.67 20.72
CA LEU A 232 -5.25 4.86 19.68
C LEU A 232 -5.74 5.70 18.48
N GLY A 233 -6.99 6.18 18.49
CA GLY A 233 -7.56 7.01 17.42
C GLY A 233 -7.53 6.32 16.06
N MET A 234 -6.88 6.94 15.06
CA MET A 234 -6.72 6.34 13.73
C MET A 234 -5.90 5.03 13.73
N GLU A 235 -5.18 4.70 14.81
CA GLU A 235 -4.44 3.43 14.93
C GLU A 235 -5.20 2.34 15.69
N ALA A 236 -6.46 2.60 16.07
CA ALA A 236 -7.32 1.60 16.69
C ALA A 236 -7.57 0.40 15.75
N ILE A 237 -8.02 -0.72 16.33
CA ILE A 237 -8.49 -1.86 15.56
C ILE A 237 -9.94 -1.60 15.18
N TYR A 238 -10.18 -1.41 13.90
CA TYR A 238 -11.51 -1.39 13.31
C TYR A 238 -11.81 -2.75 12.70
N GLU A 239 -13.08 -3.12 12.69
CA GLU A 239 -13.61 -4.13 11.79
C GLU A 239 -14.32 -3.42 10.65
N PHE A 240 -13.81 -3.61 9.44
CA PHE A 240 -14.39 -3.12 8.20
C PHE A 240 -15.19 -4.23 7.53
N ASP A 241 -16.36 -3.88 7.02
CA ASP A 241 -17.13 -4.72 6.10
C ASP A 241 -16.95 -4.16 4.68
N VAL A 242 -16.35 -4.95 3.78
CA VAL A 242 -15.98 -4.49 2.43
C VAL A 242 -16.75 -5.22 1.34
N VAL A 243 -16.96 -4.53 0.22
CA VAL A 243 -17.53 -5.08 -1.01
C VAL A 243 -16.61 -4.72 -2.18
N ASP A 244 -16.21 -5.75 -2.93
CA ASP A 244 -15.34 -5.66 -4.11
C ASP A 244 -14.07 -4.83 -3.89
N MET A 245 -13.43 -4.96 -2.72
CA MET A 245 -12.18 -4.24 -2.45
C MET A 245 -11.03 -4.82 -3.29
N PRO A 246 -10.42 -4.03 -4.21
CA PRO A 246 -9.40 -4.55 -5.10
C PRO A 246 -8.04 -4.61 -4.42
N VAL A 247 -7.40 -5.78 -4.51
CA VAL A 247 -6.03 -6.01 -4.03
C VAL A 247 -5.27 -6.93 -4.98
N THR A 248 -3.95 -6.87 -4.93
CA THR A 248 -3.06 -7.76 -5.69
C THR A 248 -2.23 -8.62 -4.74
N VAL A 249 -2.11 -9.91 -5.01
CA VAL A 249 -1.22 -10.80 -4.24
C VAL A 249 0.23 -10.38 -4.48
N ALA A 250 0.87 -9.81 -3.46
CA ALA A 250 2.23 -9.29 -3.55
C ALA A 250 3.28 -10.27 -3.02
N VAL A 251 2.95 -11.08 -2.01
CA VAL A 251 3.76 -12.24 -1.58
C VAL A 251 2.84 -13.42 -1.37
N ASP A 252 3.13 -14.54 -2.03
CA ASP A 252 2.37 -15.79 -1.87
C ASP A 252 2.86 -16.63 -0.67
N SER A 253 2.15 -17.73 -0.41
CA SER A 253 2.48 -18.70 0.64
C SER A 253 3.78 -19.47 0.40
N GLY A 254 4.34 -19.36 -0.81
CA GLY A 254 5.64 -19.90 -1.19
C GLY A 254 6.80 -18.96 -0.88
N GLY A 255 6.53 -17.70 -0.51
CA GLY A 255 7.55 -16.66 -0.33
C GLY A 255 7.95 -15.96 -1.62
N THR A 256 7.25 -16.18 -2.73
CA THR A 256 7.51 -15.49 -4.00
C THR A 256 6.92 -14.09 -3.94
N SER A 257 7.75 -13.08 -4.19
CA SER A 257 7.35 -11.67 -4.12
C SER A 257 7.21 -11.02 -5.51
N ALA A 258 6.05 -10.44 -5.79
CA ALA A 258 5.79 -9.65 -7.00
C ALA A 258 6.70 -8.43 -7.11
N HIS A 259 7.14 -7.86 -5.97
CA HIS A 259 8.10 -6.76 -5.93
C HIS A 259 9.53 -7.19 -6.28
N VAL A 260 9.79 -8.50 -6.34
CA VAL A 260 11.06 -9.07 -6.80
C VAL A 260 10.94 -9.57 -8.24
N THR A 261 9.87 -10.30 -8.56
CA THR A 261 9.68 -10.89 -9.90
C THR A 261 9.29 -9.84 -10.94
N GLY A 262 8.39 -8.92 -10.59
CA GLY A 262 7.88 -7.88 -11.50
C GLY A 262 8.99 -6.98 -12.06
N PRO A 263 9.81 -6.33 -11.22
CA PRO A 263 10.93 -5.52 -11.71
C PRO A 263 11.93 -6.31 -12.56
N LYS A 264 12.24 -7.56 -12.20
CA LYS A 264 13.14 -8.42 -13.00
C LYS A 264 12.58 -8.72 -14.39
N GLU A 265 11.30 -9.06 -14.47
CA GLU A 265 10.61 -9.31 -15.74
C GLU A 265 10.63 -8.05 -16.62
N TRP A 266 10.34 -6.89 -16.04
CA TRP A 266 10.32 -5.63 -16.77
C TRP A 266 11.71 -5.16 -17.18
N GLN A 267 12.74 -5.32 -16.36
CA GLN A 267 14.13 -5.07 -16.77
C GLN A 267 14.50 -5.90 -18.00
N ALA A 268 14.12 -7.18 -18.03
CA ALA A 268 14.39 -8.05 -19.18
C ALA A 268 13.60 -7.65 -20.44
N LYS A 269 12.39 -7.08 -20.29
CA LYS A 269 11.59 -6.54 -21.40
C LYS A 269 12.16 -5.22 -21.92
N ILE A 270 12.48 -4.29 -21.02
CA ILE A 270 12.96 -2.94 -21.35
C ILE A 270 14.39 -2.98 -21.90
N GLY A 271 15.26 -3.86 -21.37
CA GLY A 271 16.61 -4.03 -21.88
C GLY A 271 16.69 -4.51 -23.34
N LYS A 272 15.57 -4.98 -23.92
CA LYS A 272 15.42 -5.33 -25.34
C LYS A 272 14.90 -4.18 -26.20
N ILE A 273 14.50 -3.06 -25.60
CA ILE A 273 14.05 -1.85 -26.30
C ILE A 273 15.29 -1.01 -26.57
N PRO A 274 15.68 -0.73 -27.83
CA PRO A 274 16.81 0.11 -28.14
C PRO A 274 16.57 1.50 -27.54
N VAL A 275 17.41 1.90 -26.59
CA VAL A 275 17.43 3.29 -26.12
C VAL A 275 18.16 4.07 -27.21
N ALA A 276 17.41 4.72 -28.10
CA ALA A 276 17.99 5.70 -29.00
C ALA A 276 18.57 6.82 -28.13
N VAL A 277 19.90 6.85 -28.02
CA VAL A 277 20.61 7.96 -27.41
C VAL A 277 20.43 9.13 -28.36
N ALA A 278 19.63 10.12 -27.93
CA ALA A 278 19.48 11.39 -28.63
C ALA A 278 20.74 12.25 -28.49
#